data_AF-A0A0D7BSF4-F1
#
_entry.id   AF-A0A0D7BSF4-F1
#
_cell.length_a   1.000
_cell.length_b   1.000
_cell.length_c   1.000
_cell.angle_alpha   90.00
_cell.angle_beta   90.00
_cell.angle_gamma   90.00
#
_symmetry.space_group_name_H-M   'P 1'
#
loop_
_entity.id
_entity.type
_entity.pdbx_description
1 polymer ?
#
loop_
_entity_poly.entity_id
_entity_poly.type
_entity_poly.pdbx_seq_one_letter_code
_entity_poly.pdbx_strand_id
1 'polypeptide(L)'
;LPQALSWLYNMSIGLLIDQEGFRSINPTLKFVGYSSTSQSLDQMDTEGGVAQFMPQKREAFSFHYALFDAMPILRRVTVNGKESRDYISRQASLNLKTNGVYTIRGAETLYTKKKGHDPATKLRWKFDYMVDDRKDRPTGQIMDGEKTLTPLTFSCSPLLLHPDQGKKIRLMHVMKKSVVAKLVAEKV
;
A
#
# COMPACT_ATOMS: atom_id res chain seq x y z
N LEU A 1 -15.23 17.11 -1.56
CA LEU A 1 -14.54 16.50 -2.73
C LEU A 1 -14.89 17.31 -3.98
N PRO A 2 -13.93 17.64 -4.85
CA PRO A 2 -14.23 18.18 -6.19
C PRO A 2 -15.16 17.22 -6.95
N GLN A 3 -16.08 17.74 -7.76
CA GLN A 3 -17.06 16.92 -8.50
C GLN A 3 -16.38 15.85 -9.39
N ALA A 4 -15.25 16.21 -10.01
CA ALA A 4 -14.44 15.31 -10.83
C ALA A 4 -13.85 14.11 -10.06
N LEU A 5 -13.82 14.17 -8.72
CA LEU A 5 -13.30 13.13 -7.82
C LEU A 5 -14.40 12.46 -6.98
N SER A 6 -15.68 12.72 -7.28
CA SER A 6 -16.83 12.13 -6.58
C SER A 6 -16.81 10.59 -6.60
N TRP A 7 -16.23 9.98 -7.62
CA TRP A 7 -16.07 8.54 -7.76
C TRP A 7 -15.19 7.90 -6.66
N LEU A 8 -14.39 8.68 -5.92
CA LEU A 8 -13.60 8.20 -4.79
C LEU A 8 -14.45 7.83 -3.56
N TYR A 9 -15.63 8.42 -3.39
CA TYR A 9 -16.37 8.42 -2.13
C TYR A 9 -16.65 7.00 -1.58
N ASN A 10 -16.97 6.05 -2.46
CA ASN A 10 -17.29 4.67 -2.09
C ASN A 10 -16.13 3.70 -2.32
N MET A 11 -14.92 4.20 -2.53
CA MET A 11 -13.79 3.36 -2.87
C MET A 11 -13.18 2.66 -1.67
N SER A 12 -12.74 1.43 -1.91
CA SER A 12 -11.81 0.71 -1.05
C SER A 12 -10.62 0.22 -1.83
N ILE A 13 -9.48 0.16 -1.15
CA ILE A 13 -8.30 -0.51 -1.65
C ILE A 13 -8.06 -1.79 -0.86
N GLY A 14 -7.57 -2.84 -1.52
CA GLY A 14 -7.07 -4.05 -0.89
C GLY A 14 -5.56 -4.14 -1.07
N LEU A 15 -4.83 -4.35 0.02
CA LEU A 15 -3.38 -4.48 0.00
C LEU A 15 -3.01 -5.96 0.12
N LEU A 16 -2.59 -6.60 -0.97
CA LEU A 16 -2.14 -7.98 -0.89
C LEU A 16 -0.72 -8.02 -0.34
N ILE A 17 -0.60 -8.54 0.88
CA ILE A 17 0.68 -8.72 1.56
C ILE A 17 0.87 -10.21 1.81
N ASP A 18 2.06 -10.72 1.53
CA ASP A 18 2.42 -12.09 1.85
C ASP A 18 3.84 -12.19 2.41
N GLN A 19 4.06 -13.24 3.18
CA GLN A 19 5.36 -13.70 3.62
C GLN A 19 5.52 -15.09 3.05
N GLU A 20 6.42 -15.23 2.07
CA GLU A 20 6.57 -16.44 1.23
C GLU A 20 6.58 -17.71 2.08
N GLY A 21 5.58 -18.58 1.88
CA GLY A 21 5.46 -19.86 2.59
C GLY A 21 4.88 -19.83 4.01
N PHE A 22 4.56 -18.66 4.56
CA PHE A 22 4.07 -18.52 5.94
C PHE A 22 2.64 -18.00 6.02
N ARG A 23 2.42 -16.74 5.62
CA ARG A 23 1.15 -16.04 5.85
C ARG A 23 0.85 -15.09 4.70
N SER A 24 -0.42 -14.94 4.35
CA SER A 24 -0.90 -13.91 3.43
C SER A 24 -2.13 -13.24 3.99
N ILE A 25 -2.20 -11.91 3.81
CA ILE A 25 -3.27 -11.06 4.30
C ILE A 25 -3.71 -10.11 3.16
N ASN A 26 -4.94 -9.62 3.25
CA ASN A 26 -5.47 -8.63 2.32
C ASN A 26 -6.26 -7.54 3.06
N PRO A 27 -5.60 -6.71 3.91
CA PRO A 27 -6.28 -5.62 4.60
C PRO A 27 -6.95 -4.68 3.62
N THR A 28 -8.19 -4.30 3.97
CA THR A 28 -9.01 -3.37 3.18
C THR A 28 -9.04 -2.01 3.86
N LEU A 29 -8.70 -0.97 3.10
CA LEU A 29 -8.77 0.42 3.56
C LEU A 29 -9.85 1.16 2.76
N LYS A 30 -10.66 1.97 3.45
CA LYS A 30 -11.73 2.77 2.84
C LYS A 30 -11.27 4.21 2.67
N PHE A 31 -11.78 4.84 1.63
CA PHE A 31 -11.60 6.27 1.42
C PHE A 31 -12.13 7.05 2.64
N VAL A 32 -11.33 7.96 3.18
CA VAL A 32 -11.70 8.80 4.34
C VAL A 32 -11.61 10.29 4.06
N GLY A 33 -10.81 10.70 3.08
CA GLY A 33 -10.59 12.12 2.85
C GLY A 33 -9.76 12.42 1.62
N TYR A 34 -9.84 13.68 1.20
CA TYR A 34 -9.05 14.23 0.12
C TYR A 34 -8.47 15.57 0.57
N SER A 35 -7.18 15.77 0.32
CA SER A 35 -6.51 17.06 0.49
C SER A 35 -6.11 17.60 -0.88
N SER A 36 -6.39 18.87 -1.14
CA SER A 36 -5.84 19.58 -2.30
C SER A 36 -4.35 19.90 -2.15
N THR A 37 -3.82 19.82 -0.92
CA THR A 37 -2.40 20.04 -0.64
C THR A 37 -1.66 18.72 -0.52
N SER A 38 -0.48 18.63 -1.14
CA SER A 38 0.38 17.44 -1.16
C SER A 38 1.12 17.17 0.16
N GLN A 39 0.72 17.80 1.26
CA GLN A 39 1.45 17.75 2.54
C GLN A 39 1.57 16.33 3.09
N SER A 40 0.58 15.47 2.87
CA SER A 40 0.58 14.07 3.35
C SER A 40 1.49 13.13 2.55
N LEU A 41 2.02 13.57 1.40
CA LEU A 41 3.02 12.88 0.57
C LEU A 41 4.39 13.58 0.60
N ASP A 42 4.69 14.31 1.69
CA ASP A 42 5.95 15.01 1.97
C ASP A 42 6.32 16.10 0.95
N GLN A 43 5.49 17.16 0.87
CA GLN A 43 5.76 18.41 0.13
C GLN A 43 6.18 18.25 -1.35
N MET A 44 5.92 17.11 -1.98
CA MET A 44 6.23 16.93 -3.38
C MET A 44 5.00 17.19 -4.23
N ASP A 45 5.18 17.98 -5.29
CA ASP A 45 4.11 18.48 -6.15
C ASP A 45 3.29 17.32 -6.73
N THR A 46 2.11 17.06 -6.16
CA THR A 46 1.15 16.11 -6.72
C THR A 46 0.07 16.89 -7.45
N GLU A 47 0.17 16.89 -8.78
CA GLU A 47 -0.89 17.39 -9.64
C GLU A 47 -2.21 16.66 -9.28
N GLY A 48 -3.18 17.41 -8.76
CA GLY A 48 -4.52 16.88 -8.44
C GLY A 48 -4.74 16.36 -7.03
N GLY A 49 -3.86 16.68 -6.06
CA GLY A 49 -4.06 16.45 -4.63
C GLY A 49 -3.84 15.00 -4.17
N VAL A 50 -4.30 14.69 -2.96
CA VAL A 50 -4.07 13.41 -2.28
C VAL A 50 -5.38 12.81 -1.77
N ALA A 51 -5.68 11.59 -2.19
CA ALA A 51 -6.72 10.75 -1.60
C ALA A 51 -6.14 9.91 -0.46
N GLN A 52 -6.85 9.87 0.67
CA GLN A 52 -6.44 9.14 1.87
C GLN A 52 -7.41 8.00 2.17
N PHE A 53 -6.83 6.85 2.51
CA PHE A 53 -7.54 5.62 2.86
C PHE A 53 -7.07 5.12 4.22
N MET A 54 -8.00 4.62 5.03
CA MET A 54 -7.73 4.06 6.36
C MET A 54 -8.51 2.75 6.59
N PRO A 55 -8.02 1.85 7.45
CA PRO A 55 -8.79 0.70 7.89
C PRO A 55 -10.07 1.14 8.60
N GLN A 56 -11.21 0.48 8.34
CA GLN A 56 -12.45 0.77 9.08
C GLN A 56 -12.37 0.31 10.54
N LYS A 57 -11.53 -0.71 10.80
CA LYS A 57 -11.23 -1.23 12.12
C LYS A 57 -9.72 -1.42 12.21
N ARG A 58 -9.15 -1.10 13.36
CA ARG A 58 -7.73 -1.37 13.62
C ARG A 58 -7.56 -2.88 13.73
N GLU A 59 -6.85 -3.44 12.76
CA GLU A 59 -6.57 -4.88 12.68
C GLU A 59 -5.06 -5.08 12.61
N ALA A 60 -4.57 -5.98 13.46
CA ALA A 60 -3.16 -6.34 13.55
C ALA A 60 -2.98 -7.75 13.02
N PHE A 61 -2.02 -7.92 12.11
CA PHE A 61 -1.75 -9.20 11.46
C PHE A 61 -0.43 -9.75 11.97
N SER A 62 -0.44 -10.98 12.47
CA SER A 62 0.76 -11.65 12.93
C SER A 62 1.61 -12.10 11.74
N PHE A 63 2.92 -11.90 11.84
CA PHE A 63 3.93 -12.39 10.91
C PHE A 63 5.04 -13.08 11.68
N HIS A 64 5.66 -14.07 11.05
CA HIS A 64 6.87 -14.68 11.60
C HIS A 64 8.04 -13.71 11.43
N TYR A 65 8.96 -13.70 12.38
CA TYR A 65 10.15 -12.87 12.33
C TYR A 65 11.33 -13.53 13.05
N ALA A 66 12.23 -14.13 12.28
CA ALA A 66 13.60 -14.44 12.69
C ALA A 66 14.63 -13.68 11.83
N LEU A 67 15.88 -13.61 12.30
CA LEU A 67 16.97 -12.82 11.69
C LEU A 67 17.23 -13.10 10.20
N PHE A 68 16.88 -14.30 9.72
CA PHE A 68 17.14 -14.75 8.35
C PHE A 68 15.87 -15.06 7.55
N ASP A 69 14.70 -14.75 8.10
CA ASP A 69 13.45 -15.00 7.41
C ASP A 69 13.16 -13.96 6.33
N ALA A 70 12.36 -14.36 5.36
CA ALA A 70 11.81 -13.44 4.38
C ALA A 70 10.91 -12.41 5.07
N MET A 71 11.15 -11.14 4.77
CA MET A 71 10.27 -10.04 5.17
C MET A 71 8.93 -10.13 4.43
N PRO A 72 7.80 -9.71 5.02
CA PRO A 72 6.54 -9.59 4.30
C PRO A 72 6.68 -8.64 3.11
N ILE A 73 5.98 -8.95 2.02
CA ILE A 73 6.02 -8.20 0.77
C ILE A 73 4.62 -7.68 0.45
N LEU A 74 4.48 -6.37 0.27
CA LEU A 74 3.33 -5.79 -0.43
C LEU A 74 3.45 -6.12 -1.91
N ARG A 75 2.65 -7.08 -2.38
CA ARG A 75 2.68 -7.54 -3.77
C ARG A 75 1.81 -6.72 -4.69
N ARG A 76 0.61 -6.36 -4.25
CA ARG A 76 -0.42 -5.75 -5.11
C ARG A 76 -1.28 -4.76 -4.34
N VAL A 77 -1.77 -3.77 -5.08
CA VAL A 77 -2.86 -2.90 -4.65
C VAL A 77 -4.03 -3.16 -5.59
N THR A 78 -5.19 -3.48 -5.02
CA THR A 78 -6.43 -3.72 -5.74
C THR A 78 -7.48 -2.69 -5.35
N VAL A 79 -8.50 -2.51 -6.19
CA VAL A 79 -9.56 -1.51 -5.97
C VAL A 79 -10.92 -2.18 -5.96
N ASN A 80 -11.75 -1.84 -4.98
CA ASN A 80 -13.15 -2.30 -4.82
C ASN A 80 -13.30 -3.83 -4.92
N GLY A 81 -12.37 -4.57 -4.32
CA GLY A 81 -12.36 -6.05 -4.35
C GLY A 81 -12.06 -6.66 -5.72
N LYS A 82 -11.72 -5.84 -6.74
CA LYS A 82 -11.39 -6.34 -8.08
C LYS A 82 -9.94 -6.80 -8.12
N GLU A 83 -9.72 -8.09 -7.94
CA GLU A 83 -8.39 -8.70 -7.96
C GLU A 83 -7.79 -8.89 -9.36
N SER A 84 -8.55 -8.59 -10.42
CA SER A 84 -8.10 -8.73 -11.82
C SER A 84 -7.11 -7.65 -12.26
N ARG A 85 -6.95 -6.58 -11.47
CA ARG A 85 -6.06 -5.45 -11.77
C ARG A 85 -5.14 -5.14 -10.59
N ASP A 86 -3.90 -4.78 -10.91
CA ASP A 86 -2.89 -4.33 -9.96
C ASP A 86 -2.53 -2.87 -10.26
N TYR A 87 -2.53 -2.05 -9.22
CA TYR A 87 -2.36 -0.60 -9.30
C TYR A 87 -0.94 -0.14 -8.96
N ILE A 88 -0.04 -1.05 -8.57
CA ILE A 88 1.37 -0.74 -8.35
C ILE A 88 2.27 -1.61 -9.24
N SER A 89 3.33 -1.05 -9.78
CA SER A 89 4.25 -1.75 -10.69
C SER A 89 5.44 -2.39 -9.98
N ARG A 90 5.74 -2.00 -8.75
CA ARG A 90 6.80 -2.59 -7.92
C ARG A 90 6.20 -3.30 -6.71
N GLN A 91 6.89 -4.31 -6.22
CA GLN A 91 6.62 -4.87 -4.89
C GLN A 91 7.36 -4.04 -3.83
N ALA A 92 6.91 -4.08 -2.58
CA ALA A 92 7.60 -3.43 -1.47
C ALA A 92 7.89 -4.41 -0.33
N SER A 93 9.11 -4.39 0.18
CA SER A 93 9.52 -5.14 1.37
C SER A 93 9.11 -4.38 2.64
N LEU A 94 8.34 -5.04 3.49
CA LEU A 94 7.83 -4.51 4.76
C LEU A 94 8.78 -4.94 5.88
N ASN A 95 9.51 -3.98 6.46
CA ASN A 95 10.41 -4.25 7.56
C ASN A 95 9.64 -4.51 8.87
N LEU A 96 10.05 -5.53 9.62
CA LEU A 96 9.51 -5.92 10.94
C LEU A 96 10.54 -5.85 12.08
N LYS A 97 11.77 -5.41 11.81
CA LYS A 97 12.93 -5.60 12.69
C LYS A 97 12.80 -4.93 14.06
N THR A 98 12.21 -3.74 14.10
CA THR A 98 12.03 -2.98 15.35
C THR A 98 10.61 -2.48 15.45
N ASN A 99 10.07 -2.35 16.67
CA ASN A 99 8.74 -1.78 16.85
C ASN A 99 8.75 -0.30 16.47
N GLY A 100 7.61 0.19 15.97
CA GLY A 100 7.42 1.56 15.55
C GLY A 100 6.62 1.70 14.25
N VAL A 101 6.53 2.93 13.76
CA VAL A 101 5.84 3.24 12.51
C VAL A 101 6.82 3.18 11.36
N TYR A 102 6.37 2.59 10.26
CA TYR A 102 7.11 2.48 9.03
C TYR A 102 6.29 3.05 7.88
N THR A 103 7.00 3.53 6.88
CA THR A 103 6.42 4.13 5.68
C THR A 103 7.08 3.56 4.43
N ILE A 104 6.28 3.39 3.38
CA ILE A 104 6.73 2.99 2.05
C ILE A 104 6.19 4.00 1.07
N ARG A 105 7.07 4.49 0.19
CA ARG A 105 6.73 5.44 -0.86
C ARG A 105 6.98 4.81 -2.22
N GLY A 106 6.08 5.08 -3.16
CA GLY A 106 6.21 4.66 -4.54
C GLY A 106 5.60 5.65 -5.51
N ALA A 107 5.86 5.44 -6.79
CA ALA A 107 5.31 6.26 -7.86
C ALA A 107 5.03 5.40 -9.09
N GLU A 108 3.92 5.67 -9.74
CA GLU A 108 3.53 5.11 -11.02
C GLU A 108 3.55 6.19 -12.10
N THR A 109 3.71 5.82 -13.36
CA THR A 109 3.51 6.75 -14.48
C THR A 109 2.04 6.74 -14.88
N LEU A 110 1.45 7.91 -15.13
CA LEU A 110 0.09 8.02 -15.67
C LEU A 110 0.00 7.37 -17.05
N TYR A 111 -0.89 6.38 -17.21
CA TYR A 111 -1.08 5.68 -18.48
C TYR A 111 -2.23 6.24 -19.32
N THR A 112 -3.10 7.07 -18.73
CA THR A 112 -4.27 7.59 -19.43
C THR A 112 -3.86 8.63 -20.46
N LYS A 113 -4.01 8.29 -21.75
CA LYS A 113 -3.80 9.19 -22.89
C LYS A 113 -4.93 10.22 -23.00
N LYS A 114 -5.15 11.07 -21.99
CA LYS A 114 -5.94 12.28 -22.20
C LYS A 114 -5.02 13.32 -22.84
N LYS A 115 -5.45 13.90 -23.98
CA LYS A 115 -4.74 15.03 -24.62
C LYS A 115 -4.57 16.14 -23.57
N GLY A 116 -3.33 16.52 -23.28
CA GLY A 116 -3.00 17.62 -22.37
C GLY A 116 -2.27 17.25 -21.08
N HIS A 117 -2.12 15.95 -20.75
CA HIS A 117 -1.24 15.53 -19.64
C HIS A 117 0.17 15.25 -20.14
N ASP A 118 1.16 15.71 -19.37
CA ASP A 118 2.57 15.39 -19.60
C ASP A 118 2.76 13.85 -19.49
N PRO A 119 3.33 13.18 -20.51
CA PRO A 119 3.68 11.75 -20.43
C PRO A 119 4.60 11.39 -19.24
N ALA A 120 5.21 12.38 -18.57
CA ALA A 120 6.01 12.20 -17.37
C ALA A 120 5.23 12.28 -16.04
N THR A 121 3.93 12.59 -16.02
CA THR A 121 3.17 12.77 -14.76
C THR A 121 3.29 11.53 -13.87
N LYS A 122 3.79 11.74 -12.64
CA LYS A 122 3.99 10.70 -11.63
C LYS A 122 2.81 10.66 -10.65
N LEU A 123 2.20 9.49 -10.55
CA LEU A 123 1.14 9.17 -9.61
C LEU A 123 1.77 8.56 -8.36
N ARG A 124 1.90 9.36 -7.32
CA ARG A 124 2.60 8.97 -6.09
C ARG A 124 1.68 8.25 -5.14
N TRP A 125 2.25 7.39 -4.32
CA TRP A 125 1.55 6.73 -3.23
C TRP A 125 2.46 6.50 -2.03
N LYS A 126 1.83 6.39 -0.87
CA LYS A 126 2.44 6.12 0.42
C LYS A 126 1.60 5.12 1.20
N PHE A 127 2.25 4.16 1.83
CA PHE A 127 1.63 3.22 2.76
C PHE A 127 2.35 3.30 4.10
N ASP A 128 1.61 3.62 5.16
CA ASP A 128 2.12 3.62 6.53
C ASP A 128 1.54 2.44 7.32
N TYR A 129 2.39 1.81 8.13
CA TYR A 129 2.03 0.69 8.98
C TYR A 129 2.81 0.73 10.29
N MET A 130 2.27 0.09 11.32
CA MET A 130 2.91 -0.05 12.63
C MET A 130 3.38 -1.47 12.85
N VAL A 131 4.57 -1.62 13.42
CA VAL A 131 5.12 -2.89 13.90
C VAL A 131 5.13 -2.88 15.42
N ASP A 132 4.65 -3.97 16.01
CA ASP A 132 4.70 -4.19 17.46
C ASP A 132 5.00 -5.66 17.77
N ASP A 133 5.38 -5.93 19.01
CA ASP A 133 5.52 -7.30 19.51
C ASP A 133 4.17 -8.02 19.50
N ARG A 134 4.16 -9.26 19.04
CA ARG A 134 2.98 -10.10 19.24
C ARG A 134 2.94 -10.50 20.71
N LYS A 135 1.78 -10.32 21.34
CA LYS A 135 1.53 -10.77 22.71
C LYS A 135 0.53 -11.91 22.72
N ASP A 136 0.79 -12.91 23.54
CA ASP A 136 -0.17 -13.96 23.85
C ASP A 136 -1.38 -13.36 24.58
N ARG A 137 -2.60 -13.69 24.16
CA ARG A 137 -3.81 -13.01 24.65
C ARG A 137 -4.12 -13.33 26.13
N PRO A 138 -4.01 -14.59 26.59
CA PRO A 138 -4.23 -14.92 27.99
C PRO A 138 -3.16 -14.38 28.93
N THR A 139 -1.88 -14.48 28.56
CA THR A 139 -0.76 -14.18 29.48
C THR A 139 -0.18 -12.77 29.31
N GLY A 140 -0.40 -12.13 28.17
CA GLY A 140 0.22 -10.85 27.81
C GLY A 140 1.72 -10.95 27.51
N GLN A 141 2.31 -12.15 27.57
CA GLN A 141 3.73 -12.37 27.29
C GLN A 141 4.04 -12.13 25.82
N ILE A 142 5.22 -11.59 25.54
CA ILE A 142 5.72 -11.42 24.18
C ILE A 142 5.98 -12.81 23.58
N MET A 143 5.47 -13.04 22.38
CA MET A 143 5.70 -14.26 21.61
C MET A 143 6.97 -14.08 20.77
N ASP A 144 8.04 -14.73 21.21
CA ASP A 144 9.31 -14.72 20.49
C ASP A 144 9.14 -15.24 19.04
N GLY A 145 9.89 -14.63 18.13
CA GLY A 145 9.82 -15.00 16.71
C GLY A 145 8.56 -14.53 15.98
N GLU A 146 7.71 -13.72 16.60
CA GLU A 146 6.53 -13.16 15.93
C GLU A 146 6.38 -11.66 16.17
N LYS A 147 5.94 -10.96 15.12
CA LYS A 147 5.61 -9.54 15.15
C LYS A 147 4.20 -9.34 14.66
N THR A 148 3.63 -8.19 14.97
CA THR A 148 2.37 -7.73 14.38
C THR A 148 2.62 -6.59 13.43
N LEU A 149 1.89 -6.60 12.32
CA LEU A 149 1.80 -5.49 11.37
C LEU A 149 0.39 -4.94 11.41
N THR A 150 0.24 -3.65 11.72
CA THR A 150 -1.05 -2.95 11.71
C THR A 150 -1.05 -1.92 10.59
N PRO A 151 -1.83 -2.09 9.51
CA PRO A 151 -1.99 -1.06 8.49
C PRO A 151 -2.55 0.22 9.12
N LEU A 152 -2.02 1.39 8.75
CA LEU A 152 -2.49 2.67 9.28
C LEU A 152 -3.18 3.50 8.20
N THR A 153 -2.46 3.80 7.13
CA THR A 153 -2.91 4.74 6.09
C THR A 153 -2.36 4.32 4.74
N PHE A 154 -3.15 4.53 3.70
CA PHE A 154 -2.66 4.56 2.33
C PHE A 154 -3.07 5.89 1.70
N SER A 155 -2.11 6.62 1.20
CA SER A 155 -2.31 7.94 0.60
C SER A 155 -1.80 7.90 -0.84
N CYS A 156 -2.54 8.47 -1.79
CA CYS A 156 -2.08 8.49 -3.18
C CYS A 156 -2.65 9.64 -3.99
N SER A 157 -2.00 9.93 -5.12
CA SER A 157 -2.61 10.72 -6.19
C SER A 157 -3.93 10.06 -6.63
N PRO A 158 -5.08 10.78 -6.67
CA PRO A 158 -6.38 10.19 -7.02
C PRO A 158 -6.37 9.38 -8.32
N LEU A 159 -5.71 9.90 -9.36
CA LEU A 159 -5.63 9.25 -10.66
C LEU A 159 -4.93 7.88 -10.64
N LEU A 160 -4.16 7.57 -9.59
CA LEU A 160 -3.60 6.24 -9.40
C LEU A 160 -4.70 5.19 -9.43
N LEU A 161 -5.85 5.48 -8.82
CA LEU A 161 -6.93 4.51 -8.64
C LEU A 161 -7.97 4.55 -9.77
N HIS A 162 -7.74 5.35 -10.82
CA HIS A 162 -8.64 5.41 -11.97
C HIS A 162 -8.76 4.01 -12.62
N PRO A 163 -9.95 3.55 -13.04
CA PRO A 163 -10.14 2.21 -13.59
C PRO A 163 -9.17 1.85 -14.75
N ASP A 164 -8.81 2.84 -15.57
CA ASP A 164 -7.89 2.65 -16.70
C ASP A 164 -6.41 2.58 -16.30
N GLN A 165 -6.07 2.99 -15.08
CA GLN A 165 -4.68 3.00 -14.60
C GLN A 165 -4.23 1.60 -14.14
N GLY A 166 -5.14 0.78 -13.59
CA GLY A 166 -4.83 -0.55 -13.09
C GLY A 166 -4.43 -1.51 -14.22
N LYS A 167 -3.30 -2.22 -14.06
CA LYS A 167 -2.80 -3.18 -15.04
C LYS A 167 -3.49 -4.52 -14.88
N LYS A 168 -3.99 -5.10 -15.98
CA LYS A 168 -4.55 -6.45 -15.97
C LYS A 168 -3.47 -7.45 -15.55
N ILE A 169 -3.78 -8.26 -14.55
CA ILE A 169 -2.84 -9.26 -14.03
C ILE A 169 -2.75 -10.40 -15.05
N ARG A 170 -1.53 -10.65 -15.52
CA ARG A 170 -1.15 -11.76 -16.41
C ARG A 170 0.15 -12.36 -15.86
N LEU A 171 0.50 -13.58 -16.28
CA LEU A 171 1.73 -14.24 -15.84
C LEU A 171 2.97 -13.35 -16.04
N MET A 172 3.09 -12.73 -17.23
CA MET A 172 4.18 -11.79 -17.53
C MET A 172 4.22 -10.57 -16.62
N HIS A 173 3.06 -10.10 -16.11
CA HIS A 173 3.01 -9.00 -15.14
C HIS A 173 3.65 -9.44 -13.81
N VAL A 174 3.27 -10.63 -13.33
CA VAL A 174 3.82 -11.19 -12.07
C VAL A 174 5.33 -11.41 -12.18
N MET A 175 5.80 -12.02 -13.27
CA MET A 175 7.23 -12.27 -13.51
C MET A 175 8.04 -10.97 -13.63
N LYS A 176 7.51 -9.95 -14.30
CA LYS A 176 8.20 -8.64 -14.36
C LYS A 176 8.33 -8.01 -12.97
N LYS A 177 7.32 -8.13 -12.11
CA LYS A 177 7.38 -7.58 -10.75
C LYS A 177 8.38 -8.31 -9.85
N SER A 178 8.64 -9.60 -10.07
CA SER A 178 9.58 -10.36 -9.23
C SER A 178 11.05 -10.06 -9.51
N VAL A 179 11.38 -9.58 -10.73
CA VAL A 179 12.76 -9.23 -11.11
C VAL A 179 13.11 -7.76 -10.87
N VAL A 180 12.10 -6.88 -10.76
CA VAL A 180 12.32 -5.46 -10.48
C VAL A 180 12.69 -5.28 -9.00
N ALA A 181 13.68 -4.41 -8.74
CA ALA A 181 14.08 -4.06 -7.38
C ALA A 181 12.88 -3.64 -6.53
N LYS A 182 12.75 -4.25 -5.36
CA LYS A 182 11.66 -3.95 -4.42
C LYS A 182 11.84 -2.56 -3.83
N LEU A 183 10.73 -1.89 -3.53
CA LEU A 183 10.73 -0.75 -2.62
C LEU A 183 11.03 -1.27 -1.21
N VAL A 184 11.60 -0.42 -0.34
CA VAL A 184 11.96 -0.81 1.02
C VAL A 184 11.31 0.17 1.99
N ALA A 185 10.71 -0.37 3.05
CA ALA A 185 10.11 0.43 4.11
C ALA A 185 11.18 1.16 4.95
N GLU A 186 10.89 2.41 5.26
CA GLU A 186 11.70 3.25 6.14
C GLU A 186 10.99 3.41 7.48
N LYS A 187 11.74 3.39 8.58
CA LYS A 187 11.20 3.71 9.90
C LYS A 187 11.02 5.23 9.99
N VAL A 188 9.88 5.66 10.50
CA VAL A 188 9.55 7.08 10.76
C VAL A 188 10.09 7.51 12.12
#